data_AF-A0A7Y9WIF3-F1
#
_entry.id   AF-A0A7Y9WIF3-F1
#
_cell.length_a   1.000
_cell.length_b   1.000
_cell.length_c   1.000
_cell.angle_alpha   90.00
_cell.angle_beta   90.00
_cell.angle_gamma   90.00
#
_symmetry.space_group_name_H-M   'P 1'
#
loop_
_entity.id
_entity.type
_entity.pdbx_description
1 polymer ?
#
loop_
_entity_poly.entity_id
_entity_poly.type
_entity_poly.pdbx_seq_one_letter_code
_entity_poly.pdbx_strand_id
1 'polypeptide(L)' 'MKRITKEMVERGGWRYCCVCRKLGPRVKAHWQHEGREYCDAHKPSPTPLTSPRAEA' A
#
# COMPACT_ATOMS: atom_id res chain seq x y z
N MET A 1 -16.72 -8.97 -5.85
CA MET A 1 -15.80 -8.29 -4.91
C MET A 1 -16.54 -8.05 -3.59
N LYS A 2 -16.07 -8.60 -2.46
CA LYS A 2 -16.72 -8.43 -1.14
C LYS A 2 -16.40 -7.04 -0.58
N ARG A 3 -17.42 -6.22 -0.31
CA ARG A 3 -17.27 -4.94 0.41
C ARG A 3 -16.84 -5.24 1.85
N ILE A 4 -15.83 -4.53 2.33
CA ILE A 4 -15.31 -4.66 3.69
C ILE A 4 -16.12 -3.75 4.63
N THR A 5 -16.65 -4.32 5.71
CA THR A 5 -17.46 -3.61 6.72
C THR A 5 -16.58 -2.94 7.78
N LYS A 6 -17.12 -1.95 8.50
CA LYS A 6 -16.41 -1.23 9.57
C LYS A 6 -15.91 -2.17 10.67
N GLU A 7 -16.71 -3.17 11.04
CA GLU A 7 -16.37 -4.18 12.04
C GLU A 7 -15.13 -5.00 11.69
N MET A 8 -14.89 -5.24 10.40
CA MET A 8 -13.68 -5.92 9.94
C MET A 8 -12.41 -5.04 10.13
N VAL A 9 -12.56 -3.71 10.06
CA VAL A 9 -11.46 -2.76 10.32
C VAL A 9 -11.04 -2.82 11.79
N GLU A 10 -12.04 -2.77 12.69
CA GLU A 10 -11.85 -2.64 14.13
C GLU A 10 -11.31 -3.93 14.77
N ARG A 11 -11.72 -5.11 14.28
CA ARG A 11 -11.29 -6.40 14.85
C ARG A 11 -9.92 -6.89 14.41
N GLY A 12 -9.35 -6.38 13.31
CA GLY A 12 -8.13 -6.96 12.74
C GLY A 12 -7.00 -6.00 12.43
N GLY A 13 -7.11 -4.71 12.80
CA GLY A 13 -6.10 -3.72 12.45
C GLY A 13 -5.81 -3.72 10.93
N TRP A 14 -6.86 -3.76 10.10
CA TRP A 14 -6.69 -3.95 8.66
C TRP A 14 -6.04 -2.72 8.05
N ARG A 15 -4.80 -2.90 7.61
CA ARG A 15 -4.00 -1.95 6.84
C ARG A 15 -4.62 -1.83 5.44
N TYR A 16 -4.96 -0.63 4.99
CA TYR A 16 -5.63 -0.43 3.69
C TYR A 16 -4.72 0.31 2.74
N CYS A 17 -4.79 -0.04 1.45
CA CYS A 17 -4.04 0.70 0.45
C CYS A 17 -4.47 2.18 0.46
N CYS A 18 -3.51 3.08 0.68
CA CYS A 18 -3.77 4.52 0.75
C CYS A 18 -4.35 5.09 -0.56
N VAL A 19 -4.00 4.47 -1.70
CA VAL A 19 -4.49 4.83 -3.03
C VAL A 19 -5.92 4.31 -3.25
N CYS A 20 -6.17 3.02 -2.98
CA CYS A 20 -7.51 2.43 -3.08
C CYS A 20 -8.53 3.13 -2.19
N ARG A 21 -8.11 3.60 -1.02
CA ARG A 21 -8.96 4.40 -0.12
C ARG A 21 -9.47 5.68 -0.78
N LYS A 22 -8.69 6.31 -1.68
CA LYS A 22 -9.06 7.54 -2.38
C LYS A 22 -9.86 7.28 -3.66
N LEU A 23 -9.53 6.21 -4.39
CA LEU A 23 -10.09 5.94 -5.73
C LEU A 23 -11.37 5.09 -5.72
N GLY A 24 -11.67 4.36 -4.64
CA GLY A 24 -12.93 3.63 -4.54
C GLY A 24 -12.88 2.40 -3.62
N PRO A 25 -12.88 1.17 -4.16
CA PRO A 25 -12.98 -0.04 -3.36
C PRO A 25 -11.75 -0.18 -2.46
N ARG A 26 -11.98 -0.26 -1.15
CA ARG A 26 -10.91 -0.48 -0.17
C ARG A 26 -10.36 -1.89 -0.34
N VAL A 27 -9.09 -1.97 -0.73
CA VAL A 27 -8.33 -3.22 -0.85
C VAL A 27 -7.40 -3.35 0.34
N LYS A 28 -7.26 -4.58 0.85
CA LYS A 28 -6.30 -4.91 1.91
C LYS A 28 -4.89 -4.57 1.44
N ALA A 29 -4.14 -3.84 2.26
CA ALA A 29 -2.72 -3.61 2.03
C ALA A 29 -1.93 -4.85 2.47
N HIS A 30 -1.00 -5.23 1.62
CA HIS A 30 -0.04 -6.31 1.89
C HIS A 30 1.39 -5.75 2.02
N TRP A 31 1.59 -4.48 1.64
CA TRP A 31 2.89 -3.80 1.62
C TRP A 31 2.84 -2.51 2.42
N GLN A 32 3.94 -2.19 3.10
CA GLN A 32 4.16 -0.90 3.74
C GLN A 32 5.45 -0.29 3.18
N HIS A 33 5.39 0.98 2.78
CA HIS A 33 6.52 1.74 2.27
C HIS A 33 6.41 3.20 2.74
N GLU A 34 7.48 3.73 3.34
CA GLU A 34 7.54 5.12 3.85
C GLU A 34 6.35 5.48 4.77
N GLY A 35 5.99 4.58 5.69
CA GLY A 35 4.85 4.77 6.59
C GLY A 35 3.47 4.75 5.92
N ARG A 36 3.39 4.43 4.62
CA ARG A 36 2.14 4.26 3.88
C ARG A 36 1.91 2.82 3.47
N GLU A 37 0.64 2.45 3.36
CA GLU A 37 0.20 1.09 3.11
C GLU A 37 -0.32 0.96 1.67
N TYR A 38 0.04 -0.14 1.00
CA TYR A 38 -0.23 -0.40 -0.40
C TYR A 38 -0.69 -1.83 -0.64
N CYS A 39 -1.60 -2.02 -1.59
CA CYS A 39 -1.94 -3.33 -2.14
C CYS A 39 -0.96 -3.68 -3.26
N ASP A 40 -0.92 -4.94 -3.70
CA ASP A 40 0.02 -5.38 -4.75
C ASP A 40 -0.09 -4.57 -6.05
N ALA A 41 -1.30 -4.10 -6.40
CA ALA A 41 -1.51 -3.26 -7.59
C ALA A 41 -0.92 -1.84 -7.45
N HIS A 42 -0.81 -1.32 -6.23
CA HIS A 42 -0.27 0.02 -5.95
C HIS A 42 1.03 -0.05 -5.16
N LYS A 43 1.68 -1.22 -5.12
CA LYS A 43 2.97 -1.38 -4.49
C LYS A 43 3.91 -0.39 -5.16
N PRO A 44 4.51 0.57 -4.42
CA PRO A 44 5.54 1.39 -5.01
C PRO A 44 6.65 0.44 -5.44
N SER A 45 6.90 0.36 -6.75
CA SER A 45 8.13 -0.27 -7.20
C SER A 45 9.25 0.43 -6.46
N PRO A 46 10.20 -0.31 -5.87
CA PRO A 46 11.43 0.33 -5.45
C PRO A 46 11.97 0.98 -6.71
N THR A 47 11.83 2.30 -6.83
CA THR A 47 12.63 3.06 -7.78
C THR A 47 14.03 2.56 -7.52
N PRO A 48 14.71 1.91 -8.49
CA PRO A 48 16.09 1.58 -8.28
C PRO A 48 16.72 2.90 -7.90
N LEU A 49 17.27 2.97 -6.68
CA LEU A 49 18.14 4.05 -6.27
C LEU A 49 19.25 3.99 -7.32
N THR A 50 19.11 4.81 -8.36
CA THR A 50 20.19 5.10 -9.28
C THR A 50 21.26 5.66 -8.37
N SER A 51 22.21 4.82 -7.98
CA SER A 51 23.39 5.25 -7.26
C SER A 51 24.08 6.24 -8.19
N PRO A 52 24.19 7.53 -7.85
CA PRO A 52 25.15 8.37 -8.54
C PRO A 52 26.46 8.25 -7.75
N ARG A 53 27.19 7.14 -7.95
CA ARG A 53 28.66 7.05 -7.83
C ARG A 53 29.16 5.60 -8.00
N ALA A 54 29.11 5.13 -9.24
CA ALA A 54 30.36 4.70 -9.84
C ALA A 54 31.00 5.96 -10.47
N GLU A 55 32.32 6.02 -10.54
CA GLU A 55 33.16 7.12 -11.07
C GLU A 55 33.63 8.17 -10.05
N ALA A 56 34.74 7.88 -9.36
CA ALA A 56 36.09 8.35 -9.71
C ALA A 56 37.11 7.88 -8.66
#